data_AF-A0A0D2EDB3-F1
#
_entry.id   AF-A0A0D2EDB3-F1
#
_cell.length_a   1.000
_cell.length_b   1.000
_cell.length_c   1.000
_cell.angle_alpha   90.00
_cell.angle_beta   90.00
_cell.angle_gamma   90.00
#
_symmetry.space_group_name_H-M   'P 1'
#
loop_
_entity.id
_entity.type
_entity.pdbx_description
1 polymer ?
#
loop_
_entity_poly.entity_id
_entity_poly.type
_entity_poly.pdbx_seq_one_letter_code
_entity_poly.pdbx_strand_id
1 'polypeptide(L)'
;MRAGPLSGTDPALAPVHRAIRDLLYRPGHDDGSLGPLLVRLAWHCAGTYCAVSDTGGSNGGAMRFDDEANDPSNAGLETARSALDDLRHQHQLSWLSHADLYTLAGVVAIETLGGPKVKWLGGRTDYSDAREASASGSTVGRLPDASKDASHVRQVFHRMGFEDRDIVALCGAHCLGRCHADRSGFEGKWVRNPTRFSNAFFRTLKAHEWHRRSLGNGLYQFSNIAAGASQSGRGSVEELMMLPADMALLEDPAFRVWVDKYAKDKDLFFKDFADAFAKLLELGLKRDTDGRLLRASGPKASLVDCPMQARL
;
A
#
# COMPACT_ATOMS: atom_id res chain seq x y z
N MET A 1 13.68 24.47 -17.41
CA MET A 1 12.41 23.80 -17.71
C MET A 1 12.76 22.41 -18.19
N ARG A 2 12.51 21.40 -17.36
CA ARG A 2 12.68 19.99 -17.70
C ARG A 2 11.84 19.53 -18.90
N ALA A 3 12.42 18.61 -19.65
CA ALA A 3 11.79 17.96 -20.79
C ALA A 3 10.71 16.93 -20.42
N GLY A 4 10.52 16.57 -19.14
CA GLY A 4 9.52 15.56 -18.72
C GLY A 4 9.29 15.51 -17.19
N PRO A 5 8.38 14.63 -16.71
CA PRO A 5 8.06 14.49 -15.28
C PRO A 5 9.26 14.00 -14.47
N LEU A 6 9.22 14.22 -13.14
CA LEU A 6 10.14 13.57 -12.20
C LEU A 6 9.96 12.04 -12.27
N SER A 7 10.85 11.34 -12.98
CA SER A 7 10.84 9.88 -13.02
C SER A 7 11.41 9.28 -11.73
N GLY A 8 11.05 8.05 -11.35
CA GLY A 8 11.63 7.40 -10.17
C GLY A 8 13.15 7.15 -10.25
N THR A 9 13.77 7.34 -11.42
CA THR A 9 15.23 7.22 -11.63
C THR A 9 15.93 8.57 -11.74
N ASP A 10 15.20 9.64 -11.45
CA ASP A 10 15.72 10.98 -11.62
C ASP A 10 16.89 11.28 -10.68
N PRO A 11 18.00 11.86 -11.17
CA PRO A 11 19.15 12.20 -10.32
C PRO A 11 18.80 13.12 -9.14
N ALA A 12 17.81 14.01 -9.28
CA ALA A 12 17.35 14.89 -8.21
C ALA A 12 16.70 14.12 -7.04
N LEU A 13 16.18 12.91 -7.30
CA LEU A 13 15.59 12.05 -6.27
C LEU A 13 16.62 11.13 -5.61
N ALA A 14 17.85 11.04 -6.10
CA ALA A 14 18.86 10.16 -5.50
C ALA A 14 19.10 10.41 -4.00
N PRO A 15 19.16 11.66 -3.50
CA PRO A 15 19.22 11.92 -2.05
C PRO A 15 17.95 11.47 -1.31
N VAL A 16 16.78 11.65 -1.91
CA VAL A 16 15.48 11.25 -1.33
C VAL A 16 15.38 9.73 -1.23
N HIS A 17 15.79 8.99 -2.27
CA HIS A 17 15.87 7.52 -2.23
C HIS A 17 16.78 7.02 -1.11
N ARG A 18 17.97 7.64 -0.93
CA ARG A 18 18.87 7.27 0.16
C ARG A 18 18.22 7.52 1.53
N ALA A 19 17.65 8.70 1.73
CA ALA A 19 16.97 9.03 2.99
C ALA A 19 15.83 8.05 3.31
N ILE A 20 15.01 7.67 2.32
CA ILE A 20 13.93 6.69 2.51
C ILE A 20 14.51 5.30 2.84
N ARG A 21 15.59 4.87 2.17
CA ARG A 21 16.24 3.57 2.47
C ARG A 21 16.76 3.52 3.90
N ASP A 22 17.42 4.60 4.34
CA ASP A 22 17.94 4.72 5.70
C ASP A 22 16.80 4.70 6.72
N LEU A 23 15.66 5.32 6.38
CA LEU A 23 14.46 5.32 7.22
C LEU A 23 13.85 3.92 7.41
N LEU A 24 14.07 2.98 6.49
CA LEU A 24 13.49 1.65 6.58
C LEU A 24 14.02 0.85 7.76
N TYR A 25 15.27 1.04 8.16
CA TYR A 25 15.85 0.32 9.30
C TYR A 25 15.39 0.96 10.62
N ARG A 26 14.51 0.25 11.35
CA ARG A 26 13.92 0.71 12.61
C ARG A 26 13.84 -0.47 13.58
N PRO A 27 14.94 -0.84 14.28
CA PRO A 27 14.99 -2.05 15.13
C PRO A 27 13.95 -2.07 16.26
N GLY A 28 13.45 -0.90 16.68
CA GLY A 28 12.38 -0.77 17.67
C GLY A 28 10.96 -0.84 17.12
N HIS A 29 10.77 -1.06 15.83
CA HIS A 29 9.45 -1.12 15.18
C HIS A 29 9.23 -2.46 14.50
N ASP A 30 8.19 -3.17 14.92
CA ASP A 30 7.78 -4.47 14.39
C ASP A 30 8.98 -5.44 14.20
N ASP A 31 9.20 -5.90 12.96
CA ASP A 31 10.26 -6.82 12.56
C ASP A 31 11.58 -6.11 12.22
N GLY A 32 11.82 -4.96 12.86
CA GLY A 32 13.00 -4.12 12.67
C GLY A 32 12.95 -3.23 11.43
N SER A 33 11.78 -3.05 10.82
CA SER A 33 11.64 -2.31 9.56
C SER A 33 10.36 -1.47 9.49
N LEU A 34 10.49 -0.21 9.02
CA LEU A 34 9.34 0.62 8.65
C LEU A 34 8.83 0.33 7.23
N GLY A 35 9.59 -0.43 6.44
CA GLY A 35 9.31 -0.66 5.02
C GLY A 35 7.89 -1.17 4.74
N PRO A 36 7.40 -2.24 5.40
CA PRO A 36 6.03 -2.69 5.22
C PRO A 36 4.98 -1.60 5.46
N LEU A 37 5.19 -0.74 6.46
CA LEU A 37 4.27 0.35 6.78
C LEU A 37 4.28 1.45 5.70
N LEU A 38 5.43 1.74 5.09
CA LEU A 38 5.51 2.69 3.96
C LEU A 38 4.81 2.15 2.70
N VAL A 39 4.91 0.84 2.44
CA VAL A 39 4.15 0.20 1.35
C VAL A 39 2.64 0.31 1.62
N ARG A 40 2.22 0.04 2.85
CA ARG A 40 0.82 0.23 3.28
C ARG A 40 0.37 1.69 3.11
N LEU A 41 1.16 2.67 3.54
CA LEU A 41 0.83 4.09 3.37
C LEU A 41 0.58 4.44 1.90
N ALA A 42 1.50 4.05 1.01
CA ALA A 42 1.35 4.30 -0.43
C ALA A 42 0.11 3.62 -1.02
N TRP A 43 -0.17 2.37 -0.62
CA TRP A 43 -1.41 1.66 -0.99
C TRP A 43 -2.65 2.43 -0.54
N HIS A 44 -2.71 2.80 0.73
CA HIS A 44 -3.88 3.44 1.34
C HIS A 44 -4.17 4.83 0.77
N CYS A 45 -3.12 5.64 0.50
CA CYS A 45 -3.29 6.93 -0.17
C CYS A 45 -3.91 6.79 -1.57
N ALA A 46 -3.60 5.71 -2.30
CA ALA A 46 -4.13 5.50 -3.64
C ALA A 46 -5.47 4.73 -3.66
N GLY A 47 -5.68 3.83 -2.70
CA GLY A 47 -6.82 2.91 -2.65
C GLY A 47 -8.18 3.57 -2.38
N THR A 48 -8.20 4.84 -2.02
CA THR A 48 -9.45 5.62 -1.84
C THR A 48 -10.08 6.06 -3.16
N TYR A 49 -9.41 5.84 -4.30
CA TYR A 49 -9.89 6.28 -5.61
C TYR A 49 -11.25 5.66 -5.98
N CYS A 50 -12.10 6.47 -6.59
CA CYS A 50 -13.35 6.05 -7.17
C CYS A 50 -13.44 6.56 -8.61
N ALA A 51 -13.49 5.65 -9.59
CA ALA A 51 -13.55 6.03 -11.01
C ALA A 51 -14.87 6.72 -11.39
N VAL A 52 -15.97 6.42 -10.69
CA VAL A 52 -17.29 6.99 -10.98
C VAL A 52 -17.36 8.47 -10.59
N SER A 53 -16.89 8.82 -9.39
CA SER A 53 -16.90 10.20 -8.90
C SER A 53 -15.62 10.98 -9.23
N ASP A 54 -14.57 10.30 -9.69
CA ASP A 54 -13.21 10.82 -9.90
C ASP A 54 -12.58 11.49 -8.66
N THR A 55 -12.92 10.98 -7.46
CA THR A 55 -12.47 11.49 -6.16
C THR A 55 -11.57 10.49 -5.44
N GLY A 56 -10.79 10.96 -4.46
CA GLY A 56 -9.75 10.17 -3.79
C GLY A 56 -8.55 9.87 -4.68
N GLY A 57 -7.74 8.90 -4.26
CA GLY A 57 -6.49 8.55 -4.93
C GLY A 57 -5.29 9.37 -4.43
N SER A 58 -4.11 9.06 -4.96
CA SER A 58 -2.84 9.51 -4.37
C SER A 58 -2.51 10.99 -4.56
N ASN A 59 -3.27 11.73 -5.38
CA ASN A 59 -3.08 13.16 -5.59
C ASN A 59 -3.72 13.98 -4.46
N GLY A 60 -3.06 15.05 -4.02
CA GLY A 60 -3.56 15.95 -2.97
C GLY A 60 -3.03 15.66 -1.58
N GLY A 61 -2.44 14.48 -1.36
CA GLY A 61 -1.89 14.10 -0.05
C GLY A 61 -2.94 14.21 1.05
N ALA A 62 -4.17 13.78 0.77
CA ALA A 62 -5.34 13.92 1.64
C ALA A 62 -5.18 13.21 2.99
N MET A 63 -4.42 12.11 3.03
CA MET A 63 -4.02 11.37 4.24
C MET A 63 -3.37 12.25 5.34
N ARG A 64 -2.99 13.49 5.06
CA ARG A 64 -2.54 14.45 6.07
C ARG A 64 -3.64 15.02 6.94
N PHE A 65 -4.87 15.04 6.44
CA PHE A 65 -6.00 15.71 7.08
C PHE A 65 -6.94 14.70 7.74
N ASP A 66 -7.63 15.16 8.78
CA ASP A 66 -8.38 14.34 9.72
C ASP A 66 -9.38 13.39 9.05
N ASP A 67 -10.09 13.83 8.02
CA ASP A 67 -11.11 13.02 7.35
C ASP A 67 -10.55 11.69 6.84
N GLU A 68 -9.42 11.72 6.11
CA GLU A 68 -8.80 10.50 5.61
C GLU A 68 -7.88 9.87 6.67
N ALA A 69 -7.13 10.69 7.42
CA ALA A 69 -6.19 10.22 8.43
C ALA A 69 -6.85 9.39 9.54
N ASN A 70 -8.08 9.74 9.92
CA ASN A 70 -8.81 9.11 11.02
C ASN A 70 -9.82 8.04 10.55
N ASP A 71 -9.86 7.71 9.25
CA ASP A 71 -10.54 6.50 8.80
C ASP A 71 -9.97 5.30 9.60
N PRO A 72 -10.80 4.45 10.22
CA PRO A 72 -10.33 3.30 10.99
C PRO A 72 -9.36 2.40 10.22
N SER A 73 -9.53 2.29 8.90
CA SER A 73 -8.66 1.53 8.00
C SER A 73 -7.24 2.09 7.91
N ASN A 74 -7.04 3.35 8.28
CA ASN A 74 -5.75 4.05 8.28
C ASN A 74 -5.06 4.07 9.65
N ALA A 75 -5.64 3.44 10.68
CA ALA A 75 -5.01 3.32 12.00
C ALA A 75 -3.57 2.78 11.91
N GLY A 76 -2.64 3.43 12.61
CA GLY A 76 -1.21 3.10 12.59
C GLY A 76 -0.40 3.84 11.51
N LEU A 77 -1.04 4.46 10.50
CA LEU A 77 -0.34 5.17 9.43
C LEU A 77 0.20 6.54 9.86
N GLU A 78 -0.22 7.08 10.99
CA GLU A 78 0.40 8.27 11.62
C GLU A 78 1.89 8.06 11.87
N THR A 79 2.31 6.85 12.24
CA THR A 79 3.73 6.52 12.43
C THR A 79 4.53 6.70 11.13
N ALA A 80 4.00 6.26 9.99
CA ALA A 80 4.65 6.43 8.69
C ALA A 80 4.62 7.88 8.20
N ARG A 81 3.49 8.58 8.39
CA ARG A 81 3.36 9.99 8.02
C ARG A 81 4.35 10.87 8.78
N SER A 82 4.38 10.76 10.11
CA SER A 82 5.31 11.53 10.94
C SER A 82 6.77 11.25 10.57
N ALA A 83 7.11 9.99 10.29
CA ALA A 83 8.47 9.63 9.88
C ALA A 83 8.86 10.24 8.53
N LEU A 84 7.94 10.32 7.56
CA LEU A 84 8.18 10.96 6.28
C LEU A 84 8.15 12.49 6.36
N ASP A 85 7.34 13.07 7.24
CA ASP A 85 7.32 14.51 7.50
C ASP A 85 8.63 14.97 8.16
N ASP A 86 9.14 14.21 9.14
CA ASP A 86 10.47 14.43 9.73
C ASP A 86 11.57 14.35 8.67
N LEU A 87 11.55 13.32 7.82
CA LEU A 87 12.49 13.17 6.71
C LEU A 87 12.40 14.37 5.76
N ARG A 88 11.18 14.80 5.40
CA ARG A 88 10.95 15.96 4.54
C ARG A 88 11.55 17.23 5.13
N HIS A 89 11.39 17.47 6.43
CA HIS A 89 11.97 18.61 7.12
C HIS A 89 13.50 18.53 7.23
N GLN A 90 14.02 17.40 7.71
CA GLN A 90 15.46 17.18 7.90
C GLN A 90 16.27 17.35 6.60
N HIS A 91 15.71 16.89 5.49
CA HIS A 91 16.33 16.97 4.17
C HIS A 91 15.88 18.18 3.34
N GLN A 92 15.12 19.12 3.93
CA GLN A 92 14.66 20.35 3.27
C GLN A 92 13.93 20.09 1.93
N LEU A 93 13.09 19.05 1.91
CA LEU A 93 12.35 18.59 0.73
C LEU A 93 11.02 19.32 0.57
N SER A 94 10.96 20.62 0.89
CA SER A 94 9.74 21.44 0.72
C SER A 94 9.28 21.50 -0.75
N TRP A 95 10.19 21.27 -1.69
CA TRP A 95 9.94 21.19 -3.12
C TRP A 95 9.20 19.92 -3.58
N LEU A 96 9.21 18.84 -2.78
CA LEU A 96 8.54 17.58 -3.09
C LEU A 96 7.20 17.53 -2.34
N SER A 97 6.08 17.31 -3.03
CA SER A 97 4.78 17.20 -2.37
C SER A 97 4.70 15.99 -1.43
N HIS A 98 3.81 16.04 -0.44
CA HIS A 98 3.57 14.87 0.41
C HIS A 98 2.99 13.72 -0.42
N ALA A 99 2.11 14.04 -1.38
CA ALA A 99 1.58 13.07 -2.33
C ALA A 99 2.68 12.31 -3.10
N ASP A 100 3.69 13.02 -3.62
CA ASP A 100 4.82 12.35 -4.27
C ASP A 100 5.70 11.63 -3.26
N LEU A 101 5.98 12.21 -2.08
CA LEU A 101 6.82 11.58 -1.06
C LEU A 101 6.23 10.25 -0.56
N TYR A 102 4.92 10.20 -0.26
CA TYR A 102 4.26 8.99 0.25
C TYR A 102 4.28 7.86 -0.79
N THR A 103 3.99 8.19 -2.06
CA THR A 103 4.01 7.19 -3.14
C THR A 103 5.43 6.76 -3.51
N LEU A 104 6.40 7.68 -3.49
CA LEU A 104 7.81 7.37 -3.71
C LEU A 104 8.35 6.48 -2.60
N ALA A 105 7.99 6.74 -1.35
CA ALA A 105 8.39 5.94 -0.20
C ALA A 105 7.94 4.49 -0.34
N GLY A 106 6.71 4.25 -0.82
CA GLY A 106 6.21 2.91 -1.10
C GLY A 106 7.04 2.16 -2.14
N VAL A 107 7.33 2.77 -3.30
CA VAL A 107 8.10 2.09 -4.36
C VAL A 107 9.56 1.86 -3.98
N VAL A 108 10.17 2.80 -3.24
CA VAL A 108 11.53 2.62 -2.71
C VAL A 108 11.55 1.51 -1.66
N ALA A 109 10.53 1.43 -0.80
CA ALA A 109 10.41 0.34 0.18
C ALA A 109 10.26 -1.03 -0.52
N ILE A 110 9.39 -1.16 -1.53
CA ILE A 110 9.24 -2.39 -2.30
C ILE A 110 10.59 -2.84 -2.88
N GLU A 111 11.30 -1.96 -3.59
CA GLU A 111 12.59 -2.29 -4.22
C GLU A 111 13.65 -2.66 -3.16
N THR A 112 13.73 -1.90 -2.07
CA THR A 112 14.74 -2.11 -1.02
C THR A 112 14.51 -3.40 -0.24
N LEU A 113 13.26 -3.83 -0.08
CA LEU A 113 12.90 -5.10 0.56
C LEU A 113 13.02 -6.30 -0.40
N GLY A 114 13.61 -6.12 -1.59
CA GLY A 114 13.87 -7.17 -2.58
C GLY A 114 12.73 -7.44 -3.56
N GLY A 115 11.77 -6.53 -3.64
CA GLY A 115 10.64 -6.59 -4.57
C GLY A 115 10.99 -6.08 -5.97
N PRO A 116 10.00 -6.08 -6.88
CA PRO A 116 10.22 -5.60 -8.23
C PRO A 116 10.37 -4.08 -8.28
N LYS A 117 11.04 -3.59 -9.33
CA LYS A 117 11.08 -2.17 -9.64
C LYS A 117 9.72 -1.73 -10.19
N VAL A 118 9.04 -0.85 -9.46
CA VAL A 118 7.75 -0.28 -9.87
C VAL A 118 8.01 1.00 -10.67
N LYS A 119 7.34 1.16 -11.82
CA LYS A 119 7.37 2.43 -12.55
C LYS A 119 6.69 3.51 -11.71
N TRP A 120 7.42 4.58 -11.43
CA TRP A 120 6.91 5.73 -10.69
C TRP A 120 7.16 7.03 -11.45
N LEU A 121 6.17 7.91 -11.44
CA LEU A 121 6.22 9.25 -12.00
C LEU A 121 5.71 10.23 -10.95
N GLY A 122 6.47 11.29 -10.72
CA GLY A 122 6.08 12.40 -9.86
C GLY A 122 5.21 13.42 -10.57
N GLY A 123 5.05 14.56 -9.90
CA GLY A 123 4.21 15.68 -10.33
C GLY A 123 2.91 15.79 -9.56
N ARG A 124 2.64 14.92 -8.57
CA ARG A 124 1.47 15.06 -7.70
C ARG A 124 1.58 16.34 -6.90
N THR A 125 0.43 16.89 -6.59
CA THR A 125 0.25 18.15 -5.89
C THR A 125 -0.39 17.90 -4.53
N ASP A 126 -0.32 18.87 -3.62
CA ASP A 126 -0.93 18.77 -2.30
C ASP A 126 -2.18 19.67 -2.25
N TYR A 127 -3.22 19.26 -1.51
CA TYR A 127 -4.24 20.20 -1.04
C TYR A 127 -3.61 21.19 -0.06
N SER A 128 -4.01 22.45 -0.14
CA SER A 128 -3.44 23.49 0.72
C SER A 128 -3.88 23.33 2.18
N ASP A 129 -5.12 22.91 2.40
CA ASP A 129 -5.70 22.71 3.72
C ASP A 129 -6.79 21.61 3.73
N ALA A 130 -7.32 21.35 4.92
CA ALA A 130 -8.35 20.35 5.14
C ALA A 130 -9.68 20.68 4.43
N ARG A 131 -10.01 21.98 4.24
CA ARG A 131 -11.28 22.38 3.59
C ARG A 131 -11.26 22.00 2.12
N GLU A 132 -10.13 22.22 1.44
CA GLU A 132 -9.95 21.77 0.06
C GLU A 132 -10.01 20.25 -0.06
N ALA A 133 -9.36 19.53 0.86
CA ALA A 133 -9.41 18.07 0.89
C ALA A 133 -10.85 17.56 1.05
N SER A 134 -11.61 18.08 2.02
CA SER A 134 -13.01 17.70 2.24
C SER A 134 -13.92 18.10 1.06
N ALA A 135 -13.69 19.27 0.45
CA ALA A 135 -14.44 19.73 -0.71
C ALA A 135 -14.25 18.83 -1.95
N SER A 136 -13.12 18.11 -2.03
CA SER A 136 -12.87 17.13 -3.09
C SER A 136 -13.69 15.84 -2.97
N GLY A 137 -14.41 15.65 -1.86
CA GLY A 137 -15.33 14.55 -1.60
C GLY A 137 -14.79 13.51 -0.63
N SER A 138 -15.67 12.97 0.22
CA SER A 138 -15.30 12.03 1.28
C SER A 138 -14.70 10.73 0.75
N THR A 139 -13.53 10.35 1.28
CA THR A 139 -12.81 9.10 0.99
C THR A 139 -13.02 8.00 2.04
N VAL A 140 -13.74 8.31 3.12
CA VAL A 140 -13.94 7.42 4.27
C VAL A 140 -14.73 6.16 3.88
N GLY A 141 -14.31 5.01 4.40
CA GLY A 141 -14.95 3.71 4.19
C GLY A 141 -14.72 3.12 2.80
N ARG A 142 -13.80 3.67 2.01
CA ARG A 142 -13.53 3.21 0.64
C ARG A 142 -12.51 2.08 0.55
N LEU A 143 -11.75 1.84 1.60
CA LEU A 143 -10.72 0.80 1.66
C LEU A 143 -11.35 -0.58 1.90
N PRO A 144 -10.68 -1.67 1.45
CA PRO A 144 -11.22 -3.02 1.58
C PRO A 144 -11.33 -3.45 3.05
N ASP A 145 -12.38 -4.20 3.36
CA ASP A 145 -12.62 -4.76 4.69
C ASP A 145 -12.06 -6.19 4.70
N ALA A 146 -11.07 -6.40 5.56
CA ALA A 146 -10.36 -7.67 5.69
C ALA A 146 -11.24 -8.85 6.15
N SER A 147 -12.42 -8.57 6.73
CA SER A 147 -13.37 -9.58 7.21
C SER A 147 -14.31 -10.11 6.13
N LYS A 148 -14.26 -9.55 4.92
CA LYS A 148 -15.21 -9.85 3.83
C LYS A 148 -14.65 -10.84 2.80
N ASP A 149 -15.56 -11.30 1.95
CA ASP A 149 -15.31 -12.31 0.92
C ASP A 149 -14.82 -11.71 -0.42
N ALA A 150 -14.66 -12.59 -1.42
CA ALA A 150 -14.19 -12.24 -2.75
C ALA A 150 -15.13 -11.27 -3.49
N SER A 151 -16.44 -11.27 -3.20
CA SER A 151 -17.39 -10.33 -3.79
C SER A 151 -17.09 -8.91 -3.35
N HIS A 152 -16.86 -8.70 -2.05
CA HIS A 152 -16.47 -7.40 -1.50
C HIS A 152 -15.11 -6.93 -2.04
N VAL A 153 -14.11 -7.81 -2.03
CA VAL A 153 -12.78 -7.51 -2.57
C VAL A 153 -12.90 -7.05 -4.03
N ARG A 154 -13.65 -7.81 -4.85
CA ARG A 154 -13.87 -7.47 -6.26
C ARG A 154 -14.62 -6.15 -6.42
N GLN A 155 -15.65 -5.89 -5.62
CA GLN A 155 -16.42 -4.63 -5.65
C GLN A 155 -15.52 -3.42 -5.40
N VAL A 156 -14.69 -3.46 -4.37
CA VAL A 156 -13.78 -2.36 -4.01
C VAL A 156 -12.76 -2.09 -5.12
N PHE A 157 -12.18 -3.15 -5.68
CA PHE A 157 -11.14 -3.02 -6.69
C PHE A 157 -11.67 -2.70 -8.09
N HIS A 158 -12.87 -3.18 -8.45
CA HIS A 158 -13.53 -2.82 -9.72
C HIS A 158 -13.89 -1.33 -9.76
N ARG A 159 -14.23 -0.73 -8.61
CA ARG A 159 -14.41 0.74 -8.48
C ARG A 159 -13.16 1.52 -8.91
N MET A 160 -11.98 0.91 -8.74
CA MET A 160 -10.68 1.46 -9.12
C MET A 160 -10.24 1.05 -10.54
N GLY A 161 -11.02 0.23 -11.23
CA GLY A 161 -10.71 -0.26 -12.58
C GLY A 161 -9.70 -1.42 -12.62
N PHE A 162 -9.55 -2.18 -11.54
CA PHE A 162 -8.72 -3.39 -11.51
C PHE A 162 -9.51 -4.64 -11.92
N GLU A 163 -8.81 -5.56 -12.56
CA GLU A 163 -9.32 -6.91 -12.87
C GLU A 163 -8.76 -7.93 -11.89
N ASP A 164 -9.34 -9.13 -11.83
CA ASP A 164 -8.97 -10.21 -10.89
C ASP A 164 -7.46 -10.49 -10.81
N ARG A 165 -6.73 -10.43 -11.94
CA ARG A 165 -5.27 -10.56 -11.96
C ARG A 165 -4.58 -9.49 -11.11
N ASP A 166 -4.97 -8.24 -11.33
CA ASP A 166 -4.37 -7.07 -10.67
C ASP A 166 -4.68 -7.13 -9.16
N ILE A 167 -5.92 -7.51 -8.80
CA ILE A 167 -6.37 -7.68 -7.41
C ILE A 167 -5.48 -8.70 -6.68
N VAL A 168 -5.37 -9.91 -7.22
CA VAL A 168 -4.60 -10.99 -6.59
C VAL A 168 -3.12 -10.62 -6.53
N ALA A 169 -2.58 -9.95 -7.56
CA ALA A 169 -1.20 -9.47 -7.53
C ALA A 169 -0.99 -8.49 -6.38
N LEU A 170 -1.84 -7.47 -6.24
CA LEU A 170 -1.75 -6.45 -5.19
C LEU A 170 -1.86 -7.06 -3.78
N CYS A 171 -2.75 -8.02 -3.56
CA CYS A 171 -2.83 -8.77 -2.30
C CYS A 171 -1.52 -9.50 -1.95
N GLY A 172 -0.68 -9.84 -2.94
CA GLY A 172 0.64 -10.42 -2.72
C GLY A 172 1.58 -9.54 -1.88
N ALA A 173 1.30 -8.24 -1.73
CA ALA A 173 2.02 -7.37 -0.80
C ALA A 173 1.90 -7.81 0.66
N HIS A 174 0.91 -8.63 1.02
CA HIS A 174 0.82 -9.29 2.33
C HIS A 174 1.97 -10.28 2.60
N CYS A 175 2.95 -10.42 1.68
CA CYS A 175 4.26 -10.96 2.03
C CYS A 175 5.10 -10.04 2.92
N LEU A 176 4.65 -8.80 3.14
CA LEU A 176 5.29 -7.81 4.00
C LEU A 176 4.46 -7.51 5.24
N GLY A 177 5.14 -7.30 6.36
CA GLY A 177 4.56 -6.82 7.61
C GLY A 177 3.67 -7.81 8.34
N ARG A 178 2.77 -7.26 9.14
CA ARG A 178 1.87 -7.96 10.06
C ARG A 178 0.65 -7.10 10.39
N CYS A 179 -0.39 -7.72 10.91
CA CYS A 179 -1.52 -7.04 11.55
C CYS A 179 -1.26 -6.80 13.04
N HIS A 180 -1.94 -5.79 13.58
CA HIS A 180 -1.92 -5.43 15.00
C HIS A 180 -3.34 -5.26 15.53
N ALA A 181 -3.61 -5.86 16.70
CA ALA A 181 -4.94 -5.94 17.28
C ALA A 181 -5.51 -4.56 17.66
N ASP A 182 -4.64 -3.64 18.07
CA ASP A 182 -4.96 -2.25 18.43
C ASP A 182 -5.19 -1.33 17.22
N ARG A 183 -4.87 -1.79 16.00
CA ARG A 183 -5.04 -1.04 14.75
C ARG A 183 -6.21 -1.56 13.94
N SER A 184 -6.10 -2.81 13.51
CA SER A 184 -7.05 -3.45 12.59
C SER A 184 -8.00 -4.42 13.28
N GLY A 185 -7.74 -4.76 14.55
CA GLY A 185 -8.41 -5.86 15.24
C GLY A 185 -7.90 -7.25 14.89
N PHE A 186 -7.06 -7.41 13.86
CA PHE A 186 -6.36 -8.64 13.51
C PHE A 186 -4.94 -8.65 14.05
N GLU A 187 -4.33 -9.82 14.26
CA GLU A 187 -2.99 -9.91 14.85
C GLU A 187 -2.10 -10.95 14.15
N GLY A 188 -0.82 -10.60 13.98
CA GLY A 188 0.22 -11.52 13.55
C GLY A 188 0.64 -11.32 12.10
N LYS A 189 1.65 -12.09 11.68
CA LYS A 189 2.29 -11.98 10.37
C LYS A 189 1.78 -13.06 9.41
N TRP A 190 1.70 -12.71 8.13
CA TRP A 190 1.33 -13.65 7.08
C TRP A 190 2.46 -14.64 6.73
N VAL A 191 3.71 -14.21 6.86
CA VAL A 191 4.89 -14.99 6.46
C VAL A 191 5.99 -14.90 7.50
N ARG A 192 6.92 -15.88 7.49
CA ARG A 192 8.02 -15.94 8.47
C ARG A 192 8.98 -14.76 8.39
N ASN A 193 9.28 -14.29 7.18
CA ASN A 193 10.17 -13.14 6.94
C ASN A 193 9.37 -11.96 6.36
N PRO A 194 8.71 -11.16 7.21
CA PRO A 194 7.80 -10.08 6.79
C PRO A 194 8.53 -8.81 6.32
N THR A 195 9.86 -8.81 6.26
CA THR A 195 10.67 -7.68 5.75
C THR A 195 11.37 -8.03 4.43
N ARG A 196 10.89 -9.06 3.74
CA ARG A 196 11.39 -9.46 2.43
C ARG A 196 10.25 -9.68 1.44
N PHE A 197 10.18 -8.83 0.43
CA PHE A 197 9.20 -8.96 -0.64
C PHE A 197 9.48 -10.24 -1.44
N SER A 198 8.48 -11.10 -1.55
CA SER A 198 8.61 -12.40 -2.20
C SER A 198 7.23 -13.00 -2.51
N ASN A 199 7.18 -14.09 -3.28
CA ASN A 199 5.93 -14.85 -3.44
C ASN A 199 5.60 -15.77 -2.25
N ALA A 200 6.22 -15.53 -1.07
CA ALA A 200 6.01 -16.35 0.11
C ALA A 200 4.55 -16.32 0.58
N PHE A 201 3.84 -15.19 0.43
CA PHE A 201 2.42 -15.09 0.77
C PHE A 201 1.59 -16.19 0.08
N PHE A 202 1.64 -16.27 -1.25
CA PHE A 202 0.88 -17.28 -2.01
C PHE A 202 1.33 -18.71 -1.71
N ARG A 203 2.63 -18.92 -1.46
CA ARG A 203 3.15 -20.24 -1.08
C ARG A 203 2.64 -20.65 0.29
N THR A 204 2.71 -19.76 1.28
CA THR A 204 2.23 -19.99 2.65
C THR A 204 0.73 -20.23 2.66
N LEU A 205 -0.03 -19.40 1.96
CA LEU A 205 -1.49 -19.51 1.82
C LEU A 205 -1.90 -20.92 1.37
N LYS A 206 -1.12 -21.56 0.49
CA LYS A 206 -1.38 -22.92 0.00
C LYS A 206 -0.73 -24.06 0.80
N ALA A 207 0.28 -23.77 1.59
CA ALA A 207 1.13 -24.79 2.22
C ALA A 207 0.61 -25.28 3.58
N HIS A 208 -0.36 -24.56 4.15
CA HIS A 208 -0.88 -24.84 5.48
C HIS A 208 -2.35 -25.23 5.44
N GLU A 209 -2.72 -26.10 6.39
CA GLU A 209 -4.10 -26.19 6.84
C GLU A 209 -4.40 -24.97 7.72
N TRP A 210 -5.51 -24.30 7.44
CA TRP A 210 -5.89 -23.06 8.10
C TRP A 210 -7.05 -23.30 9.05
N HIS A 211 -6.85 -22.97 10.31
CA HIS A 211 -7.86 -23.11 11.35
C HIS A 211 -8.44 -21.74 11.71
N ARG A 212 -9.77 -21.63 11.65
CA ARG A 212 -10.47 -20.42 12.09
C ARG A 212 -10.23 -20.19 13.58
N ARG A 213 -9.83 -18.97 13.94
CA ARG A 213 -9.57 -18.51 15.30
C ARG A 213 -10.40 -17.25 15.58
N SER A 214 -11.29 -17.34 16.57
CA SER A 214 -12.02 -16.17 17.06
C SER A 214 -11.10 -15.27 17.88
N LEU A 215 -11.27 -13.96 17.72
CA LEU A 215 -10.52 -12.92 18.42
C LEU A 215 -11.40 -12.27 19.49
N GLY A 216 -10.77 -11.67 20.50
CA GLY A 216 -11.47 -11.07 21.65
C GLY A 216 -12.38 -9.89 21.32
N ASN A 217 -12.27 -9.33 20.11
CA ASN A 217 -13.06 -8.21 19.60
C ASN A 217 -14.23 -8.63 18.69
N GLY A 218 -14.55 -9.93 18.63
CA GLY A 218 -15.64 -10.48 17.82
C GLY A 218 -15.30 -10.75 16.35
N LEU A 219 -14.09 -10.37 15.90
CA LEU A 219 -13.56 -10.78 14.60
C LEU A 219 -13.07 -12.23 14.65
N TYR A 220 -12.77 -12.78 13.48
CA TYR A 220 -12.03 -14.03 13.37
C TYR A 220 -10.96 -13.91 12.28
N GLN A 221 -9.87 -14.63 12.47
CA GLN A 221 -8.82 -14.82 11.48
C GLN A 221 -8.52 -16.31 11.32
N PHE A 222 -7.56 -16.65 10.48
CA PHE A 222 -7.07 -18.01 10.33
C PHE A 222 -5.65 -18.13 10.88
N SER A 223 -5.34 -19.29 11.46
CA SER A 223 -4.02 -19.65 11.98
C SER A 223 -3.57 -20.97 11.38
N ASN A 224 -2.26 -21.10 11.12
CA ASN A 224 -1.64 -22.36 10.72
C ASN A 224 -1.44 -23.33 11.91
N ILE A 225 -1.87 -22.95 13.12
CA ILE A 225 -1.80 -23.75 14.33
C ILE A 225 -3.22 -24.02 14.83
N ALA A 226 -3.54 -25.29 15.07
CA ALA A 226 -4.82 -25.68 15.63
C ALA A 226 -5.01 -25.16 17.06
N ALA A 227 -6.26 -24.88 17.44
CA ALA A 227 -6.58 -24.42 18.79
C ALA A 227 -6.11 -25.43 19.84
N GLY A 228 -5.39 -24.96 20.87
CA GLY A 228 -4.87 -25.78 21.96
C GLY A 228 -3.55 -26.51 21.67
N ALA A 229 -2.95 -26.36 20.50
CA ALA A 229 -1.61 -26.90 20.22
C ALA A 229 -0.53 -26.15 21.01
N SER A 230 0.44 -26.89 21.56
CA SER A 230 1.56 -26.28 22.31
C SER A 230 2.43 -25.44 21.39
N GLN A 231 2.58 -24.15 21.71
CA GLN A 231 3.48 -23.23 21.01
C GLN A 231 4.89 -23.17 21.64
N SER A 232 5.13 -23.89 22.74
CA SER A 232 6.43 -23.92 23.43
C SER A 232 7.10 -25.29 23.29
N GLY A 233 8.38 -25.29 22.91
CA GLY A 233 9.22 -26.48 22.80
C GLY A 233 10.17 -26.50 21.59
N ARG A 234 11.14 -27.44 21.59
CA ARG A 234 11.97 -27.70 20.40
C ARG A 234 11.07 -28.23 19.27
N GLY A 235 11.05 -27.52 18.14
CA GLY A 235 10.20 -27.86 17.00
C GLY A 235 8.84 -27.17 16.98
N SER A 236 8.60 -26.18 17.86
CA SER A 236 7.41 -25.34 17.75
C SER A 236 7.37 -24.64 16.39
N VAL A 237 6.21 -24.72 15.73
CA VAL A 237 5.97 -24.03 14.47
C VAL A 237 5.63 -22.59 14.82
N GLU A 238 6.26 -21.65 14.12
CA GLU A 238 5.88 -20.24 14.23
C GLU A 238 4.44 -20.03 13.75
N GLU A 239 3.63 -19.34 14.57
CA GLU A 239 2.26 -19.00 14.21
C GLU A 239 2.25 -17.94 13.09
N LEU A 240 1.54 -18.26 12.02
CA LEU A 240 1.24 -17.40 10.89
C LEU A 240 -0.27 -17.24 10.80
N MET A 241 -0.70 -16.13 10.20
CA MET A 241 -2.11 -15.81 10.06
C MET A 241 -2.52 -15.54 8.62
N MET A 242 -3.82 -15.66 8.37
CA MET A 242 -4.50 -15.15 7.18
C MET A 242 -5.77 -14.44 7.58
N LEU A 243 -6.10 -13.38 6.85
CA LEU A 243 -7.38 -12.68 6.98
C LEU A 243 -8.48 -13.48 6.25
N PRO A 244 -9.77 -13.28 6.60
CA PRO A 244 -10.88 -13.78 5.78
C PRO A 244 -10.76 -13.38 4.30
N ALA A 245 -10.38 -12.14 4.02
CA ALA A 245 -10.14 -11.67 2.64
C ALA A 245 -8.96 -12.37 1.94
N ASP A 246 -7.95 -12.85 2.68
CA ASP A 246 -6.85 -13.64 2.10
C ASP A 246 -7.33 -15.05 1.72
N MET A 247 -8.14 -15.67 2.59
CA MET A 247 -8.74 -16.99 2.32
C MET A 247 -9.70 -16.95 1.12
N ALA A 248 -10.40 -15.84 0.93
CA ALA A 248 -11.26 -15.61 -0.23
C ALA A 248 -10.50 -15.74 -1.57
N LEU A 249 -9.18 -15.46 -1.60
CA LEU A 249 -8.35 -15.65 -2.79
C LEU A 249 -8.17 -17.14 -3.16
N LEU A 250 -8.27 -18.04 -2.18
CA LEU A 250 -8.24 -19.48 -2.42
C LEU A 250 -9.61 -20.06 -2.77
N GLU A 251 -10.66 -19.52 -2.15
CA GLU A 251 -12.03 -20.02 -2.25
C GLU A 251 -12.69 -19.62 -3.57
N ASP A 252 -12.41 -18.41 -4.07
CA ASP A 252 -12.91 -17.94 -5.36
C ASP A 252 -12.13 -18.59 -6.51
N PRO A 253 -12.79 -19.34 -7.42
CA PRO A 253 -12.09 -20.05 -8.50
C PRO A 253 -11.33 -19.14 -9.47
N ALA A 254 -11.79 -17.92 -9.71
CA ALA A 254 -11.15 -16.99 -10.63
C ALA A 254 -9.88 -16.37 -10.01
N PHE A 255 -9.94 -16.02 -8.71
CA PHE A 255 -8.76 -15.60 -7.97
C PHE A 255 -7.74 -16.73 -7.79
N ARG A 256 -8.21 -17.96 -7.51
CA ARG A 256 -7.35 -19.11 -7.25
C ARG A 256 -6.39 -19.41 -8.39
N VAL A 257 -6.81 -19.20 -9.65
CA VAL A 257 -5.95 -19.35 -10.83
C VAL A 257 -4.69 -18.50 -10.72
N TRP A 258 -4.82 -17.26 -10.26
CA TRP A 258 -3.68 -16.34 -10.10
C TRP A 258 -2.84 -16.68 -8.87
N VAL A 259 -3.46 -17.07 -7.76
CA VAL A 259 -2.74 -17.57 -6.58
C VAL A 259 -1.85 -18.76 -6.96
N ASP A 260 -2.39 -19.72 -7.72
CA ASP A 260 -1.64 -20.91 -8.14
C ASP A 260 -0.47 -20.56 -9.06
N LYS A 261 -0.64 -19.58 -9.96
CA LYS A 261 0.42 -19.07 -10.84
C LYS A 261 1.52 -18.38 -10.03
N TYR A 262 1.17 -17.41 -9.20
CA TYR A 262 2.14 -16.61 -8.43
C TYR A 262 2.88 -17.44 -7.36
N ALA A 263 2.25 -18.47 -6.80
CA ALA A 263 2.93 -19.40 -5.90
C ALA A 263 4.05 -20.20 -6.59
N LYS A 264 3.87 -20.51 -7.90
CA LYS A 264 4.84 -21.29 -8.70
C LYS A 264 5.88 -20.39 -9.36
N ASP A 265 5.47 -19.21 -9.82
CA ASP A 265 6.27 -18.30 -10.61
C ASP A 265 6.39 -16.94 -9.92
N LYS A 266 7.54 -16.72 -9.29
CA LYS A 266 7.87 -15.47 -8.60
C LYS A 266 8.03 -14.31 -9.60
N ASP A 267 8.55 -14.57 -10.80
CA ASP A 267 8.88 -13.50 -11.74
C ASP A 267 7.62 -12.99 -12.43
N LEU A 268 6.66 -13.89 -12.74
CA LEU A 268 5.31 -13.51 -13.14
C LEU A 268 4.62 -12.66 -12.07
N PHE A 269 4.66 -13.09 -10.80
CA PHE A 269 4.11 -12.29 -9.70
C PHE A 269 4.75 -10.90 -9.64
N PHE A 270 6.08 -10.83 -9.70
CA PHE A 270 6.82 -9.57 -9.60
C PHE A 270 6.46 -8.62 -10.74
N LYS A 271 6.33 -9.14 -11.95
CA LYS A 271 5.92 -8.36 -13.12
C LYS A 271 4.50 -7.81 -12.95
N ASP A 272 3.53 -8.68 -12.66
CA ASP A 272 2.13 -8.28 -12.58
C ASP A 272 1.86 -7.39 -11.36
N PHE A 273 2.56 -7.60 -10.24
CA PHE A 273 2.53 -6.69 -9.09
C PHE A 273 3.09 -5.31 -9.44
N ALA A 274 4.22 -5.23 -10.14
CA ALA A 274 4.80 -3.95 -10.53
C ALA A 274 3.88 -3.16 -11.46
N ASP A 275 3.25 -3.85 -12.42
CA ASP A 275 2.28 -3.24 -13.33
C ASP A 275 1.03 -2.75 -12.58
N ALA A 276 0.48 -3.58 -11.68
CA ALA A 276 -0.71 -3.24 -10.91
C ALA A 276 -0.44 -2.12 -9.87
N PHE A 277 0.70 -2.14 -9.19
CA PHE A 277 1.06 -1.09 -8.23
C PHE A 277 1.40 0.22 -8.95
N ALA A 278 2.05 0.19 -10.12
CA ALA A 278 2.24 1.39 -10.93
C ALA A 278 0.89 1.99 -11.37
N LYS A 279 -0.05 1.15 -11.83
CA LYS A 279 -1.42 1.57 -12.16
C LYS A 279 -2.14 2.18 -10.97
N LEU A 280 -2.05 1.56 -9.79
CA LEU A 280 -2.62 2.07 -8.54
C LEU A 280 -2.17 3.49 -8.24
N LEU A 281 -0.86 3.75 -8.28
CA LEU A 281 -0.32 5.06 -7.93
C LEU A 281 -0.76 6.15 -8.92
N GLU A 282 -1.17 5.78 -10.12
CA GLU A 282 -1.60 6.69 -11.20
C GLU A 282 -3.13 6.85 -11.31
N LEU A 283 -3.91 6.20 -10.43
CA LEU A 283 -5.37 6.32 -10.45
C LEU A 283 -5.84 7.77 -10.27
N GLY A 284 -6.70 8.21 -11.20
CA GLY A 284 -7.23 9.58 -11.22
C GLY A 284 -6.23 10.66 -11.64
N LEU A 285 -5.04 10.28 -12.13
CA LEU A 285 -4.07 11.19 -12.74
C LEU A 285 -4.27 11.25 -14.26
N LYS A 286 -4.19 12.44 -14.84
CA LYS A 286 -4.20 12.65 -16.29
C LYS A 286 -2.87 13.25 -16.70
N ARG A 287 -2.20 12.68 -17.70
CA ARG A 287 -0.88 13.13 -18.16
C ARG A 287 -0.91 13.50 -19.64
N ASP A 288 -0.06 14.44 -20.04
CA ASP A 288 0.19 14.77 -21.45
C ASP A 288 1.05 13.71 -22.15
N THR A 289 1.35 13.91 -23.43
CA THR A 289 2.19 12.99 -24.24
C THR A 289 3.62 12.86 -23.71
N ASP A 290 4.10 13.84 -22.95
CA ASP A 290 5.42 13.85 -22.34
C ASP A 290 5.41 13.27 -20.91
N GLY A 291 4.24 12.85 -20.41
CA GLY A 291 4.06 12.30 -19.07
C GLY A 291 3.92 13.33 -17.95
N ARG A 292 3.82 14.63 -18.27
CA ARG A 292 3.58 15.67 -17.27
C ARG A 292 2.14 15.59 -16.77
N LEU A 293 1.96 15.78 -15.46
CA LEU A 293 0.63 15.79 -14.88
C LEU A 293 -0.13 17.03 -15.39
N LEU A 294 -1.28 16.79 -16.01
CA LEU A 294 -2.20 17.86 -16.39
C LEU A 294 -2.84 18.40 -15.12
N ARG A 295 -3.05 19.72 -15.08
CA ARG A 295 -3.79 20.34 -13.96
C ARG A 295 -5.11 19.63 -13.78
N ALA A 296 -5.35 19.23 -12.53
CA ALA A 296 -6.58 18.56 -12.18
C ALA A 296 -7.77 19.47 -12.45
N SER A 297 -8.85 18.89 -12.96
CA SER A 297 -10.12 19.56 -13.21
C SER A 297 -11.20 18.98 -12.29
N GLY A 298 -12.32 19.67 -12.13
CA GLY A 298 -13.45 19.16 -11.35
C GLY A 298 -13.16 19.11 -9.84
N PRO A 299 -13.52 18.03 -9.10
CA PRO A 299 -13.38 17.96 -7.64
C PRO A 299 -11.95 18.15 -7.11
N LYS A 300 -10.93 17.99 -7.96
CA LYS A 300 -9.51 18.14 -7.62
C LYS A 300 -8.89 19.47 -8.08
N ALA A 301 -9.70 20.44 -8.51
CA ALA A 301 -9.21 21.67 -9.14
C ALA A 301 -8.46 22.63 -8.21
N SER A 302 -8.59 22.49 -6.88
CA SER A 302 -7.95 23.38 -5.89
C SER A 302 -6.50 23.01 -5.56
N LEU A 303 -5.96 21.94 -6.17
CA LEU A 303 -4.64 21.45 -5.85
C LEU A 303 -3.53 22.48 -6.11
N VAL A 304 -2.66 22.66 -5.11
CA VAL A 304 -1.57 23.62 -5.17
C VAL A 304 -0.28 22.93 -5.58
N ASP A 305 0.37 23.51 -6.59
CA ASP A 305 1.68 23.08 -7.04
C ASP A 305 2.69 23.27 -5.91
N CYS A 306 3.37 22.19 -5.48
CA CYS A 306 4.61 22.37 -4.71
C CYS A 306 5.62 23.13 -5.59
N PRO A 307 6.60 23.86 -5.01
CA PRO A 307 7.49 24.83 -5.71
C PRO A 307 8.36 24.31 -6.86
N MET A 308 8.08 23.14 -7.41
CA MET A 308 8.86 22.48 -8.43
C MET A 308 8.07 21.97 -9.63
N GLN A 309 6.86 22.48 -9.87
CA GLN A 309 6.36 22.49 -11.26
C GLN A 309 6.96 23.65 -12.09
N ALA A 310 7.63 24.63 -11.48
CA ALA A 310 8.11 25.83 -12.17
C ALA A 310 9.65 26.03 -12.19
N ARG A 311 10.46 25.26 -11.44
CA ARG A 311 11.89 25.62 -11.22
C ARG A 311 12.97 24.54 -11.40
N LEU A 312 12.69 23.36 -11.99
CA LEU A 312 13.73 22.56 -12.67
C LEU A 312 13.32 22.26 -14.11
#